data_AF-A0A961XQL1-F1
#
_entry.id   AF-A0A961XQL1-F1
#
_cell.length_a   1.000
_cell.length_b   1.000
_cell.length_c   1.000
_cell.angle_alpha   90.00
_cell.angle_beta   90.00
_cell.angle_gamma   90.00
#
_symmetry.space_group_name_H-M   'P 1'
#
loop_
_entity.id
_entity.type
_entity.pdbx_description
1 polymer ?
#
loop_
_entity_poly.entity_id
_entity_poly.type
_entity_poly.pdbx_seq_one_letter_code
_entity_poly.pdbx_strand_id
1 'polypeptide(L)'
;PKIQTYLSARNLSIAEKMGFETVMAPCNGCYHNLKKAEYDLAHDEPSREVNARLSTKAGHETYEAGKVETIHALDWIKDSIGEEGIA
;
A
#
# COMPACT_ATOMS: atom_id res chain seq x y z
N PRO A 1 5.22 8.95 -16.21
CA PRO A 1 3.94 8.26 -15.89
C PRO A 1 4.04 7.51 -14.56
N LYS A 2 3.33 7.97 -13.51
CA LYS A 2 3.33 7.40 -12.14
C LYS A 2 2.00 6.70 -11.82
N ILE A 3 1.37 6.13 -12.85
CA ILE A 3 0.04 5.52 -12.76
C ILE A 3 0.03 4.27 -11.87
N GLN A 4 1.13 3.51 -11.85
CA GLN A 4 1.29 2.34 -10.98
C GLN A 4 1.16 2.74 -9.51
N THR A 5 1.89 3.77 -9.08
CA THR A 5 1.84 4.33 -7.72
C THR A 5 0.41 4.75 -7.36
N TYR A 6 -0.29 5.46 -8.26
CA TYR A 6 -1.68 5.86 -8.04
C TYR A 6 -2.64 4.65 -7.89
N LEU A 7 -2.55 3.65 -8.76
CA LEU A 7 -3.45 2.48 -8.68
C LEU A 7 -3.21 1.67 -7.39
N SER A 8 -1.97 1.52 -6.96
CA SER A 8 -1.63 0.93 -5.67
C SER A 8 -2.14 1.78 -4.50
N ALA A 9 -1.93 3.10 -4.54
CA ALA A 9 -2.42 4.03 -3.51
C ALA A 9 -3.95 4.01 -3.37
N ARG A 10 -4.68 3.82 -4.47
CA ARG A 10 -6.13 3.63 -4.45
C ARG A 10 -6.54 2.39 -3.66
N ASN A 11 -5.80 1.29 -3.78
CA ASN A 11 -6.07 0.08 -2.98
C ASN A 11 -5.78 0.31 -1.49
N LEU A 12 -4.70 1.04 -1.16
CA LEU A 12 -4.39 1.42 0.22
C LEU A 12 -5.50 2.31 0.82
N SER A 13 -6.05 3.26 0.05
CA SER A 13 -7.20 4.06 0.49
C SER A 13 -8.46 3.23 0.78
N ILE A 14 -8.66 2.11 0.08
CA ILE A 14 -9.79 1.21 0.38
C ILE A 14 -9.59 0.56 1.75
N ALA A 15 -8.37 0.09 2.05
CA ALA A 15 -8.06 -0.48 3.37
C ALA A 15 -8.21 0.57 4.49
N GLU A 16 -7.73 1.79 4.27
CA GLU A 16 -7.92 2.93 5.17
C GLU A 16 -9.41 3.18 5.46
N LYS A 17 -10.24 3.23 4.42
CA LYS A 17 -11.70 3.46 4.53
C LYS A 17 -12.43 2.31 5.22
N MET A 18 -11.88 1.10 5.17
CA MET A 18 -12.38 -0.05 5.91
C MET A 18 -11.99 -0.01 7.39
N GLY A 19 -11.18 0.97 7.82
CA GLY A 19 -10.70 1.11 9.20
C GLY A 19 -9.50 0.22 9.52
N PHE A 20 -8.79 -0.27 8.51
CA PHE A 20 -7.57 -1.05 8.69
C PHE A 20 -6.33 -0.19 8.55
N GLU A 21 -5.40 -0.36 9.49
CA GLU A 21 -4.07 0.27 9.46
C GLU A 21 -3.02 -0.63 8.78
N THR A 22 -3.39 -1.87 8.45
CA THR A 22 -2.48 -2.86 7.86
C THR A 22 -3.18 -3.64 6.75
N VAL A 23 -2.48 -3.87 5.63
CA VAL A 23 -2.91 -4.73 4.54
C VAL A 23 -1.88 -5.83 4.29
N MET A 24 -2.33 -7.08 4.20
CA MET A 24 -1.47 -8.21 3.87
C MET A 24 -1.52 -8.51 2.39
N ALA A 25 -0.35 -8.68 1.76
CA ALA A 25 -0.22 -9.18 0.41
C ALA A 25 0.59 -10.50 0.40
N PRO A 26 0.00 -11.65 0.05
CA PRO A 26 0.71 -12.93 0.02
C PRO A 26 1.53 -13.15 -1.27
N CYS A 27 1.35 -12.30 -2.27
CA CYS A 27 2.07 -12.35 -3.53
C CYS A 27 3.15 -11.26 -3.55
N ASN A 28 4.39 -11.66 -3.83
CA ASN A 28 5.54 -10.75 -3.93
C ASN A 28 5.29 -9.56 -4.88
N GLY A 29 4.60 -9.79 -6.00
CA GLY A 29 4.28 -8.72 -6.94
C GLY A 29 3.31 -7.69 -6.37
N CYS A 30 2.27 -8.15 -5.66
CA CYS A 30 1.32 -7.27 -4.98
C CYS A 30 2.00 -6.52 -3.83
N TYR A 31 2.75 -7.24 -3.00
CA TYR A 31 3.52 -6.66 -1.90
C TYR A 31 4.47 -5.56 -2.40
N HIS A 32 5.27 -5.86 -3.44
CA HIS A 32 6.19 -4.90 -4.03
C HIS A 32 5.47 -3.65 -4.54
N ASN A 33 4.34 -3.80 -5.23
CA ASN A 33 3.60 -2.67 -5.80
C ASN A 33 2.98 -1.77 -4.73
N LEU A 34 2.48 -2.33 -3.63
CA LEU A 34 1.91 -1.57 -2.52
C LEU A 34 3.00 -0.90 -1.68
N LYS A 35 4.06 -1.63 -1.31
CA LYS A 35 5.23 -1.06 -0.62
C LYS A 35 5.92 0.03 -1.44
N LYS A 36 6.02 -0.14 -2.76
CA LYS A 36 6.55 0.90 -3.64
C LYS A 36 5.66 2.15 -3.60
N ALA A 37 4.34 2.00 -3.54
CA ALA A 37 3.45 3.14 -3.46
C ALA A 37 3.54 3.88 -2.12
N GLU A 38 3.67 3.16 -1.00
CA GLU A 38 4.02 3.75 0.30
C GLU A 38 5.32 4.57 0.20
N TYR A 39 6.37 3.97 -0.35
CA TYR A 39 7.67 4.61 -0.51
C TYR A 39 7.61 5.84 -1.42
N ASP A 40 7.04 5.71 -2.61
CA ASP A 40 6.95 6.79 -3.60
C ASP A 40 6.13 7.97 -3.04
N LEU A 41 5.00 7.72 -2.38
CA LEU A 41 4.19 8.80 -1.82
C LEU A 41 4.88 9.52 -0.65
N ALA A 42 5.70 8.80 0.12
CA ALA A 42 6.51 9.41 1.18
C ALA A 42 7.69 10.24 0.63
N HIS A 43 8.32 9.82 -0.47
CA HIS A 43 9.63 10.37 -0.87
C HIS A 43 9.68 11.07 -2.25
N ASP A 44 8.68 10.91 -3.11
CA ASP A 44 8.70 11.39 -4.51
C ASP A 44 7.57 12.39 -4.78
N GLU A 45 7.92 13.68 -4.85
CA GLU A 45 6.97 14.77 -5.12
C GLU A 45 6.16 14.56 -6.43
N PRO A 46 6.78 14.17 -7.56
CA PRO A 46 6.02 13.90 -8.78
C PRO A 46 4.98 12.78 -8.63
N SER A 47 5.22 11.79 -7.77
CA SER A 47 4.23 10.75 -7.48
C SER A 47 3.04 11.30 -6.70
N ARG A 48 3.28 12.18 -5.72
CA ARG A 48 2.22 12.87 -4.97
C ARG A 48 1.36 13.74 -5.89
N GLU A 49 1.99 14.54 -6.74
CA GLU A 49 1.28 15.38 -7.72
C GLU A 49 0.39 14.55 -8.66
N VAL A 50 0.94 13.45 -9.21
CA VAL A 50 0.16 12.56 -10.09
C VAL A 50 -0.97 11.88 -9.33
N ASN A 51 -0.72 11.41 -8.11
CA ASN A 51 -1.71 10.77 -7.25
C ASN A 51 -2.88 11.73 -6.95
N ALA A 52 -2.58 12.97 -6.54
CA ALA A 52 -3.59 14.00 -6.29
C ALA A 52 -4.39 14.34 -7.55
N ARG A 53 -3.71 14.59 -8.67
CA ARG A 53 -4.37 14.92 -9.94
C ARG A 53 -5.31 13.80 -10.41
N LEU A 54 -4.87 12.55 -10.35
CA LEU A 54 -5.69 11.41 -10.78
C LEU A 54 -6.85 11.15 -9.82
N SER A 55 -6.65 11.29 -8.52
CA SER A 55 -7.71 11.15 -7.50
C SER A 55 -8.81 12.21 -7.70
N THR A 56 -8.43 13.48 -7.88
CA THR A 56 -9.37 14.57 -8.20
C THR A 56 -10.15 14.28 -9.48
N LYS A 57 -9.48 13.84 -10.54
CA LYS A 57 -10.14 13.50 -11.81
C LYS A 57 -11.07 12.30 -11.68
N ALA A 58 -10.76 11.34 -10.82
CA ALA A 58 -11.57 10.16 -10.56
C ALA A 58 -12.69 10.39 -9.53
N GLY A 59 -12.75 11.57 -8.90
CA GLY A 59 -13.82 11.95 -7.97
C GLY A 59 -13.73 11.29 -6.60
N HIS A 60 -12.52 11.02 -6.11
CA HIS A 60 -12.32 10.49 -4.76
C HIS A 60 -11.18 11.19 -4.03
N GLU A 61 -11.17 11.05 -2.70
CA GLU A 61 -10.09 11.56 -1.85
C GLU A 61 -8.72 10.98 -2.24
N THR A 62 -7.69 11.80 -2.08
CA THR A 62 -6.31 11.42 -2.36
C THR A 62 -5.74 10.67 -1.16
N TYR A 63 -5.19 9.48 -1.40
CA TYR A 63 -4.48 8.72 -0.37
C TYR A 63 -3.16 9.43 0.01
N GLU A 64 -2.83 9.42 1.30
CA GLU A 64 -1.58 9.95 1.83
C GLU A 64 -0.74 8.83 2.44
N ALA A 65 0.58 8.94 2.32
CA ALA A 65 1.50 7.92 2.84
C ALA A 65 1.40 7.78 4.37
N GLY A 66 1.69 6.58 4.88
CA GLY A 66 1.80 6.30 6.31
C GLY A 66 0.50 5.94 7.02
N LYS A 67 -0.65 5.92 6.32
CA LYS A 67 -1.94 5.57 6.91
C LYS A 67 -2.24 4.07 6.96
N VAL A 68 -1.74 3.33 5.98
CA VAL A 68 -1.84 1.87 5.90
C VAL A 68 -0.47 1.28 5.61
N GLU A 69 -0.05 0.32 6.42
CA GLU A 69 1.16 -0.46 6.24
C GLU A 69 0.89 -1.72 5.42
N THR A 70 1.67 -1.98 4.37
CA THR A 70 1.66 -3.29 3.69
C THR A 70 2.59 -4.28 4.38
N ILE A 71 2.12 -5.49 4.68
CA ILE A 71 2.94 -6.62 5.15
C ILE A 71 2.90 -7.79 4.16
N HIS A 72 3.95 -8.62 4.15
CA HIS A 72 3.94 -9.87 3.40
C HIS A 72 3.45 -11.02 4.28
N ALA A 73 2.70 -11.97 3.69
CA ALA A 73 2.14 -13.09 4.45
C ALA A 73 3.23 -13.97 5.10
N LEU A 74 4.36 -14.17 4.41
CA LEU A 74 5.48 -14.95 4.96
C LEU A 74 6.13 -14.26 6.18
N ASP A 75 6.28 -12.94 6.13
CA ASP A 75 6.84 -12.17 7.24
C ASP A 75 5.89 -12.26 8.45
N TRP A 76 4.59 -12.10 8.21
CA TRP A 76 3.57 -12.27 9.24
C TRP A 76 3.58 -13.66 9.86
N ILE A 77 3.67 -14.72 9.05
CA ILE A 77 3.77 -16.11 9.53
C ILE A 77 5.00 -16.27 10.43
N LYS A 78 6.16 -15.80 9.97
CA LYS A 78 7.42 -15.89 10.71
C LYS A 78 7.34 -15.14 12.05
N ASP A 79 6.81 -13.93 12.04
CA ASP A 79 6.82 -13.04 13.21
C ASP A 79 5.69 -13.35 14.20
N SER A 80 4.57 -13.91 13.74
CA SER A 80 3.38 -14.16 14.57
C SER A 80 3.26 -15.61 15.03
N ILE A 81 3.64 -16.58 14.19
CA ILE A 81 3.49 -18.02 14.47
C ILE A 81 4.83 -18.61 14.90
N GLY A 82 5.94 -18.12 14.32
CA GLY A 82 7.28 -18.68 14.54
C GLY A 82 7.47 -20.03 13.86
N GLU A 83 8.73 -20.45 13.72
CA GLU A 83 9.07 -21.73 13.07
C GLU A 83 8.51 -22.93 13.84
N GLU A 84 8.48 -22.85 15.18
CA GLU A 84 7.92 -23.89 16.05
C GLU A 84 6.42 -24.09 15.86
N GLY A 85 5.67 -23.04 15.50
CA GLY A 85 4.22 -23.13 15.29
C GLY A 85 3.81 -23.67 13.91
N ILE A 86 4.78 -23.95 13.02
CA ILE A 86 4.56 -24.45 11.66
C ILE A 86 5.06 -25.90 11.49
N ALA A 87 5.95 -26.36 12.37
CA ALA A 87 6.48 -27.72 12.41
C ALA A 87 5.42 -28.74 12.86
#